data_AF-A0A368K982-F1
#
_entry.id   AF-A0A368K982-F1
#
_cell.length_a   1.000
_cell.length_b   1.000
_cell.length_c   1.000
_cell.angle_alpha   90.00
_cell.angle_beta   90.00
_cell.angle_gamma   90.00
#
_symmetry.space_group_name_H-M   'P 1'
#
loop_
_entity.id
_entity.type
_entity.pdbx_description
1 polymer ?
#
loop_
_entity_poly.entity_id
_entity_poly.type
_entity_poly.pdbx_seq_one_letter_code
_entity_poly.pdbx_strand_id
1 'polypeptide(L)'
;MRGRPQLDPDVEDEAPSGPDITAYDEQHYVTYLRLLDANRDGADWQEVARIVLHRDPVTEEARSRRCWESHLARAQWLSGPGYRRILEQAVATAARGGGCA
;
A
#
# COMPACT_ATOMS: atom_id res chain seq x y z
N MET A 1 1.14 -20.94 4.18
CA MET A 1 2.05 -20.73 3.03
C MET A 1 2.01 -19.25 2.70
N ARG A 2 3.11 -18.50 2.84
CA ARG A 2 3.18 -17.17 2.22
C ARG A 2 3.36 -17.42 0.72
N GLY A 3 2.26 -17.29 -0.03
CA GLY A 3 2.30 -17.33 -1.48
C GLY A 3 3.21 -16.23 -2.02
N ARG A 4 3.66 -16.39 -3.27
CA ARG A 4 4.41 -15.34 -3.97
C ARG A 4 3.57 -14.04 -3.90
N PRO A 5 4.13 -12.90 -3.43
CA PRO A 5 3.37 -11.67 -3.34
C PRO A 5 2.85 -11.30 -4.74
N GLN A 6 1.57 -10.93 -4.83
CA GLN A 6 1.02 -10.39 -6.05
C GLN A 6 1.71 -9.06 -6.32
N LEU A 7 2.41 -8.97 -7.45
CA LEU A 7 3.24 -7.79 -7.78
C LEU A 7 2.40 -6.62 -8.28
N ASP A 8 1.26 -6.94 -8.89
CA ASP A 8 0.35 -6.00 -9.53
C ASP A 8 -1.11 -6.34 -9.15
N PRO A 9 -1.52 -6.17 -7.88
CA PRO A 9 -2.92 -6.25 -7.51
C PRO A 9 -3.69 -5.03 -8.01
N ASP A 10 -4.94 -5.23 -8.44
CA ASP A 10 -5.86 -4.13 -8.72
C ASP A 10 -6.15 -3.36 -7.43
N VAL A 11 -6.14 -2.03 -7.52
CA VAL A 11 -6.40 -1.13 -6.40
C VAL A 11 -7.82 -0.62 -6.42
N GLU A 12 -8.38 -0.43 -5.22
CA GLU A 12 -9.63 0.31 -5.05
C GLU A 12 -9.43 1.79 -5.36
N ASP A 13 -10.53 2.52 -5.51
CA ASP A 13 -10.48 3.95 -5.85
C ASP A 13 -9.80 4.79 -4.77
N GLU A 14 -9.86 4.36 -3.51
CA GLU A 14 -9.24 5.03 -2.37
C GLU A 14 -8.56 4.01 -1.46
N ALA A 15 -7.37 4.35 -0.96
CA ALA A 15 -6.69 3.54 0.04
C ALA A 15 -7.38 3.64 1.41
N PRO A 16 -7.27 2.60 2.25
CA PRO A 16 -7.76 2.66 3.62
C PRO A 16 -7.06 3.78 4.40
N SER A 17 -7.79 4.37 5.34
CA SER A 17 -7.28 5.37 6.28
C SER A 17 -7.43 4.87 7.72
N GLY A 18 -6.75 5.54 8.65
CA GLY A 18 -6.80 5.20 10.06
C GLY A 18 -5.54 4.53 10.61
N PRO A 19 -5.51 4.23 11.92
CA PRO A 19 -4.30 3.87 12.64
C PRO A 19 -3.95 2.38 12.58
N ASP A 20 -4.80 1.55 11.99
CA ASP A 20 -4.66 0.09 11.96
C ASP A 20 -4.23 -0.38 10.57
N ILE A 21 -3.44 -1.46 10.52
CA ILE A 21 -3.08 -2.15 9.28
C ILE A 21 -4.23 -3.10 8.92
N THR A 22 -4.70 -3.03 7.69
CA THR A 22 -5.81 -3.82 7.16
C THR A 22 -5.30 -4.93 6.25
N ALA A 23 -6.15 -5.91 5.95
CA ALA A 23 -5.85 -6.94 4.94
C ALA A 23 -5.58 -6.33 3.54
N TYR A 24 -6.22 -5.19 3.23
CA TYR A 24 -5.94 -4.44 2.01
C TYR A 24 -4.49 -3.97 1.99
N ASP A 25 -3.99 -3.41 3.11
CA ASP A 25 -2.60 -2.95 3.17
C ASP A 25 -1.61 -4.10 2.94
N GLU A 26 -1.90 -5.26 3.53
CA GLU A 26 -1.05 -6.45 3.39
C GLU A 26 -0.98 -6.98 1.96
N GLN A 27 -2.10 -6.91 1.23
CA GLN A 27 -2.16 -7.28 -0.18
C GLN A 27 -1.37 -6.30 -1.07
N HIS A 28 -1.30 -5.02 -0.68
CA HIS A 28 -0.78 -3.92 -1.51
C HIS A 28 0.61 -3.42 -1.10
N TYR A 29 1.35 -4.14 -0.24
CA TYR A 29 2.69 -3.71 0.17
C TYR A 29 3.65 -3.47 -1.01
N VAL A 30 3.62 -4.30 -2.05
CA VAL A 30 4.47 -4.10 -3.24
C VAL A 30 4.08 -2.83 -3.98
N THR A 31 2.77 -2.57 -4.15
CA THR A 31 2.25 -1.33 -4.74
C THR A 31 2.72 -0.11 -3.95
N TYR A 32 2.63 -0.13 -2.62
CA TYR A 32 3.09 0.97 -1.76
C TYR A 32 4.60 1.23 -1.87
N LEU A 33 5.42 0.18 -1.91
CA LEU A 33 6.87 0.33 -2.09
C LEU A 33 7.19 1.00 -3.44
N ARG A 34 6.51 0.60 -4.52
CA ARG A 34 6.69 1.22 -5.84
C ARG A 34 6.25 2.67 -5.87
N LEU A 35 5.17 3.04 -5.17
CA LEU A 35 4.75 4.44 -5.03
C LEU A 35 5.80 5.28 -4.28
N LEU A 36 6.39 4.73 -3.22
CA LEU A 36 7.44 5.41 -2.45
C LEU A 36 8.71 5.62 -3.28
N ASP A 37 9.14 4.61 -4.02
CA ASP A 37 10.29 4.72 -4.95
C ASP A 37 10.02 5.78 -6.02
N ALA A 38 8.86 5.74 -6.67
CA ALA A 38 8.50 6.72 -7.69
C ALA A 38 8.43 8.15 -7.14
N ASN A 39 7.88 8.32 -5.92
CA ASN A 39 7.85 9.62 -5.25
C ASN A 39 9.25 10.12 -4.86
N ARG A 40 10.14 9.23 -4.40
CA ARG A 40 11.54 9.57 -4.12
C ARG A 40 12.27 10.03 -5.38
N ASP A 41 12.01 9.38 -6.50
CA ASP A 41 12.67 9.66 -7.79
C ASP A 41 12.01 10.85 -8.53
N GLY A 42 10.96 11.46 -7.96
CA GLY A 42 10.29 12.64 -8.50
C GLY A 42 9.47 12.36 -9.77
N ALA A 43 8.99 11.13 -9.94
CA ALA A 43 8.23 10.71 -11.11
C ALA A 43 6.89 11.47 -11.23
N ASP A 44 6.40 11.63 -12.47
CA ASP A 44 5.09 12.22 -12.73
C ASP A 44 3.98 11.32 -12.19
N TRP A 45 3.06 11.90 -11.41
CA TRP A 45 1.94 11.19 -10.83
C TRP A 45 1.06 10.49 -11.88
N GLN A 46 0.95 11.03 -13.10
CA GLN A 46 0.18 10.40 -14.19
C GLN A 46 0.85 9.12 -14.69
N GLU A 47 2.18 9.12 -14.80
CA GLU A 47 2.95 7.93 -15.17
C GLU A 47 2.83 6.86 -14.09
N VAL A 48 2.95 7.27 -12.82
CA VAL A 48 2.77 6.39 -11.67
C VAL A 48 1.35 5.82 -11.61
N ALA A 49 0.32 6.65 -11.84
CA ALA A 49 -1.06 6.20 -11.86
C ALA A 49 -1.32 5.12 -12.92
N ARG A 50 -0.73 5.26 -14.12
CA ARG A 50 -0.84 4.24 -15.19
C ARG A 50 -0.07 2.97 -14.87
N ILE A 51 1.19 3.10 -14.45
CA ILE A 51 2.12 1.96 -14.34
C ILE A 51 1.94 1.19 -13.03
N VAL A 52 1.64 1.88 -11.93
CA VAL A 52 1.60 1.27 -10.57
C VAL A 52 0.16 1.02 -10.11
N LEU A 53 -0.79 1.89 -10.47
CA LEU A 53 -2.19 1.81 -10.02
C LEU A 53 -3.15 1.33 -11.11
N HIS A 54 -2.64 1.11 -12.34
CA HIS A 54 -3.43 0.71 -13.50
C HIS A 54 -4.64 1.61 -13.79
N ARG A 55 -4.51 2.91 -13.51
CA ARG A 55 -5.56 3.92 -13.75
C ARG A 55 -5.24 4.75 -14.98
N ASP A 56 -6.27 5.29 -15.62
CA ASP A 56 -6.11 6.18 -16.77
C ASP A 56 -6.30 7.66 -16.36
N PRO A 57 -5.21 8.41 -16.14
CA PRO A 57 -5.29 9.82 -15.79
C PRO A 57 -5.69 10.72 -16.98
N VAL A 58 -5.77 10.20 -18.21
CA VAL A 58 -6.21 10.98 -19.38
C VAL A 58 -7.74 11.02 -19.45
N THR A 59 -8.38 9.86 -19.29
CA THR A 59 -9.85 9.75 -19.34
C THR A 59 -10.51 9.93 -17.99
N GLU A 60 -9.85 9.55 -16.90
CA GLU A 60 -10.35 9.60 -15.53
C GLU A 60 -9.43 10.43 -14.60
N GLU A 61 -8.99 11.62 -15.04
CA GLU A 61 -7.97 12.42 -14.34
C GLU A 61 -8.24 12.60 -12.84
N ALA A 62 -9.42 13.11 -12.46
CA ALA A 62 -9.75 13.39 -11.06
C ALA A 62 -9.85 12.12 -10.20
N ARG A 63 -10.32 11.01 -10.77
CA ARG A 63 -10.42 9.72 -10.07
C ARG A 63 -9.04 9.09 -9.89
N SER A 64 -8.23 9.09 -10.96
CA SER A 64 -6.85 8.63 -10.96
C SER A 64 -5.99 9.41 -9.98
N ARG A 65 -6.18 10.74 -9.93
CA ARG A 65 -5.47 11.61 -9.00
C ARG A 65 -5.82 11.31 -7.55
N ARG A 66 -7.09 11.18 -7.20
CA ARG A 66 -7.53 10.81 -5.84
C ARG A 66 -7.01 9.43 -5.43
N CYS A 67 -7.04 8.46 -6.34
CA CYS A 67 -6.47 7.13 -6.11
C CYS A 67 -4.97 7.24 -5.81
N TRP A 68 -4.22 7.97 -6.64
CA TRP A 68 -2.79 8.20 -6.42
C TRP A 68 -2.49 8.91 -5.09
N GLU A 69 -3.18 10.00 -4.79
CA GLU A 69 -2.97 10.78 -3.56
C GLU A 69 -3.25 9.94 -2.30
N SER A 70 -4.37 9.21 -2.28
CA SER A 70 -4.74 8.37 -1.12
C SER A 70 -3.75 7.21 -0.91
N HIS A 71 -3.34 6.53 -1.98
CA HIS A 71 -2.40 5.42 -1.89
C HIS A 71 -0.98 5.87 -1.54
N LEU A 72 -0.52 7.00 -2.07
CA LEU A 72 0.78 7.57 -1.70
C LEU A 72 0.77 8.02 -0.24
N ALA A 73 -0.29 8.69 0.23
CA ALA A 73 -0.41 9.09 1.62
C ALA A 73 -0.41 7.86 2.56
N ARG A 74 -1.12 6.79 2.17
CA ARG A 74 -1.13 5.54 2.93
C ARG A 74 0.25 4.88 2.96
N ALA A 75 0.94 4.82 1.83
CA ALA A 75 2.30 4.29 1.74
C ALA A 75 3.29 5.06 2.63
N GLN A 76 3.22 6.39 2.62
CA GLN A 76 4.04 7.25 3.49
C GLN A 76 3.75 6.99 4.96
N TRP A 77 2.47 6.88 5.34
CA TRP A 77 2.10 6.54 6.72
C TRP A 77 2.63 5.17 7.14
N LEU A 78 2.54 4.16 6.28
CA LEU A 78 3.09 2.82 6.54
C LEU A 78 4.61 2.82 6.72
N SER A 79 5.33 3.67 5.98
CA SER A 79 6.78 3.81 6.10
C SER A 79 7.24 4.56 7.37
N GLY A 80 6.31 5.25 8.05
CA GLY A 80 6.56 6.02 9.27
C GLY A 80 5.78 5.45 10.47
N PRO A 81 4.72 6.12 10.95
CA PRO A 81 3.96 5.66 12.11
C PRO A 81 3.39 4.24 12.00
N GLY A 82 2.96 3.84 10.80
CA GLY A 82 2.39 2.52 10.52
C GLY A 82 3.41 1.38 10.65
N TYR A 83 4.70 1.64 10.48
CA TYR A 83 5.74 0.62 10.63
C TYR A 83 5.74 0.02 12.04
N ARG A 84 5.52 0.85 13.06
CA ARG A 84 5.38 0.36 14.45
C ARG A 84 4.20 -0.60 14.59
N ARG A 85 3.07 -0.31 13.93
CA ARG A 85 1.88 -1.17 13.97
C ARG A 85 2.12 -2.53 13.33
N ILE A 86 2.85 -2.56 12.22
CA ILE A 86 3.27 -3.81 11.57
C ILE A 86 4.10 -4.65 12.56
N LEU A 87 5.04 -4.04 13.29
CA LEU A 87 5.86 -4.75 14.29
C LEU A 87 5.02 -5.26 15.46
N GLU A 88 4.11 -4.44 16.00
CA GLU A 88 3.20 -4.82 17.09
C GLU A 88 2.31 -6.02 16.68
N GLN A 89 1.76 -6.01 15.46
CA GLN A 89 0.94 -7.11 14.93
C GLN A 89 1.75 -8.39 14.72
N ALA A 90 3.00 -8.27 14.24
CA ALA A 90 3.89 -9.41 14.06
C ALA A 90 4.22 -10.08 15.40
N VAL A 91 4.53 -9.29 16.44
CA VAL A 91 4.77 -9.80 17.81
C VAL A 91 3.52 -10.48 18.36
N ALA A 92 2.34 -9.85 18.23
CA ALA A 92 1.09 -10.43 18.69
C ALA A 92 0.76 -11.75 17.98
N THR A 93 1.03 -11.83 16.67
CA THR A 93 0.83 -13.05 15.88
C THR A 93 1.78 -14.16 16.30
N ALA A 94 3.06 -13.86 16.55
CA ALA A 94 4.02 -14.82 17.05
C ALA A 94 3.65 -15.37 18.44
N ALA A 95 3.18 -14.51 19.34
CA ALA A 95 2.70 -14.92 20.67
C ALA A 95 1.50 -15.87 20.61
N ARG A 96 0.57 -15.65 19.66
CA ARG A 96 -0.58 -16.55 19.43
C ARG A 96 -0.17 -17.90 18.82
N GLY A 97 0.91 -17.94 18.03
CA GLY A 97 1.42 -19.17 17.43
C GLY A 97 2.31 -20.03 18.34
N GLY A 98 2.80 -19.47 19.45
CA GLY A 98 3.66 -20.17 20.42
C GLY A 98 2.92 -20.90 21.55
N GLY A 99 1.59 -20.84 21.59
CA GLY A 99 0.76 -21.46 22.62
C GLY A 99 0.16 -22.79 22.19
N CYS A 100 1.01 -23.78 21.88
CA CYS A 100 0.65 -25.20 21.80
C CYS A 100 1.94 -26.02 21.76
N ALA A 101 2.46 -26.37 22.94
CA ALA A 101 3.37 -27.48 23.19
C ALA A 101 3.16 -27.95 24.63
#